data_AF-A0A8T2FDR8-F1
#
_entry.id   AF-A0A8T2FDR8-F1
#
_cell.length_a   1.000
_cell.length_b   1.000
_cell.length_c   1.000
_cell.angle_alpha   90.00
_cell.angle_beta   90.00
_cell.angle_gamma   90.00
#
_symmetry.space_group_name_H-M   'P 1'
#
loop_
_entity.id
_entity.type
_entity.pdbx_description
1 polymer ?
#
loop_
_entity_poly.entity_id
_entity_poly.type
_entity_poly.pdbx_seq_one_letter_code
_entity_poly.pdbx_strand_id
1 'polypeptide(L)'
;MASFIKAWGLVIISLCYTFFIAKLVPKGIKRLILFFPVFLIFFIVPFLIYSLHLLGITAFFIAWLANFKLLLFALGRGPLSSNHKPLSLPIFLAVSCLPIKIQLSPKPTKTHSHEGSTEGPLIYTIKAVFVVLIIKAYEYSTKLPEKVVLTLYAIHIYFALEIILAATAAAVRAMSDLELEPQFNKPYLATSLQDFWGRRWNLMVTGILRPTVYEPSLQLFSVLGPNYSQILAAFGTFVVSGIMHELIFFYMGRLRPDWKMMWFFLINGFCTTVEIAIKKTINGRWRFPKAISQVLTLTFVMVTALWLFLPEFNRCNIVEKALDEYAAIGAFAVEVRRKLTAYLF
;
A
#
# COMPACT_ATOMS: atom_id res chain seq x y z
N MET A 1 24.00 1.77 13.43
CA MET A 1 23.32 1.54 12.13
C MET A 1 23.24 0.03 11.90
N ALA A 2 22.11 -0.51 11.44
CA ALA A 2 21.89 -1.95 11.38
C ALA A 2 21.74 -2.41 9.91
N SER A 3 22.34 -3.56 9.55
CA SER A 3 22.08 -4.18 8.24
C SER A 3 20.59 -4.50 8.09
N PHE A 4 20.07 -4.52 6.85
CA PHE A 4 18.71 -4.97 6.54
C PHE A 4 18.34 -6.27 7.27
N ILE A 5 19.30 -7.21 7.36
CA ILE A 5 19.16 -8.48 8.08
C ILE A 5 18.87 -8.26 9.57
N LYS A 6 19.57 -7.32 10.22
CA LYS A 6 19.37 -6.99 11.63
C LYS A 6 18.00 -6.32 11.84
N ALA A 7 17.61 -5.43 10.94
CA ALA A 7 16.31 -4.76 10.99
C ALA A 7 15.16 -5.77 10.87
N TRP A 8 15.22 -6.68 9.90
CA TRP A 8 14.22 -7.74 9.74
C TRP A 8 14.31 -8.81 10.83
N GLY A 9 15.49 -9.10 11.38
CA GLY A 9 15.63 -9.95 12.56
C GLY A 9 14.84 -9.41 13.75
N LEU A 10 14.88 -8.09 13.98
CA LEU A 10 14.07 -7.44 15.02
C LEU A 10 12.56 -7.57 14.75
N VAL A 11 12.13 -7.45 13.49
CA VAL A 11 10.73 -7.68 13.09
C VAL A 11 10.29 -9.09 13.42
N ILE A 12 11.07 -10.10 13.01
CA ILE A 12 10.73 -11.51 13.23
C ILE A 12 10.67 -11.83 14.73
N ILE A 13 11.67 -11.39 15.52
CA ILE A 13 11.67 -11.58 16.98
C ILE A 13 10.44 -10.94 17.62
N SER A 14 10.09 -9.71 17.21
CA SER A 14 8.92 -9.01 17.74
C SER A 14 7.62 -9.72 17.38
N LEU A 15 7.50 -10.28 16.17
CA LEU A 15 6.34 -11.07 15.78
C LEU A 15 6.26 -12.38 16.54
N CYS A 16 7.37 -13.10 16.71
CA CYS A 16 7.42 -14.29 17.56
C CYS A 16 6.94 -13.97 18.97
N TYR A 17 7.39 -12.86 19.55
CA TYR A 17 6.90 -12.38 20.84
C TYR A 17 5.37 -12.19 20.84
N THR A 18 4.80 -11.45 19.89
CA THR A 18 3.34 -11.25 19.82
C THR A 18 2.55 -12.55 19.62
N PHE A 19 3.10 -13.50 18.87
CA PHE A 19 2.51 -14.81 18.65
C PHE A 19 2.38 -15.60 19.95
N PHE A 20 3.45 -15.65 20.76
CA PHE A 20 3.43 -16.35 22.04
C PHE A 20 2.55 -15.63 23.07
N ILE A 21 2.62 -14.29 23.14
CA ILE A 21 1.73 -13.51 24.02
C ILE A 21 0.26 -13.77 23.69
N ALA A 22 -0.10 -13.89 22.41
CA ALA A 22 -1.48 -14.18 22.03
C ALA A 22 -1.99 -15.56 22.46
N LYS A 23 -1.09 -16.51 22.72
CA LYS A 23 -1.44 -17.82 23.31
C LYS A 23 -1.65 -17.73 24.83
N LEU A 24 -0.95 -16.82 25.49
CA LEU A 24 -0.96 -16.67 26.95
C LEU A 24 -2.04 -15.70 27.45
N VAL A 25 -2.31 -14.65 26.68
CA VAL A 25 -3.19 -13.55 27.08
C VAL A 25 -4.38 -13.48 26.14
N PRO A 26 -5.64 -13.51 26.64
CA PRO A 26 -6.83 -13.39 25.81
C PRO A 26 -6.89 -12.11 24.97
N LYS A 27 -7.69 -12.11 23.92
CA LYS A 27 -7.96 -10.93 23.08
C LYS A 27 -8.57 -9.80 23.92
N GLY A 28 -8.13 -8.56 23.70
CA GLY A 28 -8.60 -7.37 24.40
C GLY A 28 -7.47 -6.41 24.79
N ILE A 29 -7.79 -5.48 25.68
CA ILE A 29 -6.90 -4.35 26.03
C ILE A 29 -5.58 -4.80 26.68
N LYS A 30 -5.60 -5.87 27.51
CA LYS A 30 -4.37 -6.40 28.11
C LYS A 30 -3.36 -6.87 27.06
N ARG A 31 -3.83 -7.59 26.04
CA ARG A 31 -2.99 -8.03 24.91
C ARG A 31 -2.49 -6.83 24.10
N LEU A 32 -3.33 -5.81 23.91
CA LEU A 32 -2.94 -4.58 23.22
C LEU A 32 -1.80 -3.83 23.94
N ILE A 33 -1.87 -3.72 25.27
CA ILE A 33 -0.82 -3.11 26.09
C ILE A 33 0.49 -3.88 25.93
N LEU A 34 0.46 -5.21 25.94
CA LEU A 34 1.64 -6.04 25.74
C LEU A 34 2.22 -5.94 24.32
N PHE A 35 1.40 -5.64 23.31
CA PHE A 35 1.87 -5.41 21.93
C PHE A 35 2.42 -4.00 21.73
N PHE A 36 2.16 -3.05 22.63
CA PHE A 36 2.56 -1.66 22.47
C PHE A 36 4.07 -1.46 22.18
N PRO A 37 5.00 -2.14 22.87
CA PRO A 37 6.43 -2.04 22.53
C PRO A 37 6.74 -2.48 21.09
N VAL A 38 6.03 -3.48 20.57
CA VAL A 38 6.20 -3.96 19.20
C VAL A 38 5.75 -2.91 18.19
N PHE A 39 4.67 -2.17 18.47
CA PHE A 39 4.24 -1.08 17.59
C PHE A 39 5.32 0.00 17.44
N LEU A 40 5.95 0.39 18.56
CA LEU A 40 7.04 1.36 18.55
C LEU A 40 8.24 0.83 17.76
N ILE A 41 8.62 -0.43 17.97
CA ILE A 41 9.68 -1.08 17.20
C ILE A 41 9.37 -1.03 15.70
N PHE A 42 8.14 -1.36 15.29
CA PHE A 42 7.75 -1.35 13.88
C PHE A 42 7.79 0.03 13.23
N PHE A 43 7.54 1.10 14.00
CA PHE A 43 7.77 2.47 13.52
C PHE A 43 9.26 2.84 13.48
N ILE A 44 10.10 2.25 14.32
CA ILE A 44 11.54 2.53 14.35
C ILE A 44 12.31 1.78 13.25
N VAL A 45 11.89 0.54 12.93
CA VAL A 45 12.59 -0.36 12.00
C VAL A 45 12.91 0.29 10.64
N PRO A 46 12.00 1.02 9.97
CA PRO A 46 12.32 1.71 8.73
C PRO A 46 13.54 2.65 8.85
N PHE A 47 13.72 3.35 9.98
CA PHE A 47 14.87 4.25 10.13
C PHE A 47 16.23 3.54 10.04
N LEU A 48 16.27 2.24 10.28
CA LEU A 48 17.48 1.42 10.25
C LEU A 48 17.92 1.04 8.82
N ILE A 49 17.06 1.24 7.82
CA ILE A 49 17.31 0.85 6.42
C ILE A 49 17.76 2.08 5.62
N TYR A 50 18.84 1.92 4.86
CA TYR A 50 19.38 2.96 3.97
C TYR A 50 18.79 2.90 2.56
N SER A 51 18.63 1.68 2.02
CA SER A 51 18.13 1.51 0.65
C SER A 51 16.70 2.04 0.53
N LEU A 52 16.45 2.92 -0.44
CA LEU A 52 15.17 3.58 -0.69
C LEU A 52 14.06 2.55 -0.96
N HIS A 53 14.29 1.58 -1.85
CA HIS A 53 13.28 0.57 -2.17
C HIS A 53 12.97 -0.33 -0.97
N LEU A 54 14.01 -0.83 -0.30
CA LEU A 54 13.82 -1.69 0.89
C LEU A 54 13.17 -0.91 2.04
N LEU A 55 13.53 0.36 2.21
CA LEU A 55 12.95 1.28 3.17
C LEU A 55 11.47 1.50 2.90
N GLY A 56 11.10 1.81 1.66
CA GLY A 56 9.70 2.02 1.25
C GLY A 56 8.86 0.76 1.46
N ILE A 57 9.38 -0.41 1.06
CA ILE A 57 8.72 -1.70 1.29
C ILE A 57 8.55 -1.96 2.79
N THR A 58 9.60 -1.80 3.60
CA THR A 58 9.52 -2.03 5.05
C THR A 58 8.61 -1.02 5.74
N ALA A 59 8.60 0.25 5.33
CA ALA A 59 7.67 1.24 5.84
C ALA A 59 6.22 0.86 5.54
N PHE A 60 5.92 0.46 4.30
CA PHE A 60 4.58 0.05 3.92
C PHE A 60 4.16 -1.27 4.60
N PHE A 61 5.01 -2.30 4.57
CA PHE A 61 4.66 -3.64 5.07
C PHE A 61 4.65 -3.70 6.60
N ILE A 62 5.62 -3.08 7.26
CA ILE A 62 5.82 -3.24 8.70
C ILE A 62 5.21 -2.07 9.47
N ALA A 63 5.66 -0.84 9.21
CA ALA A 63 5.19 0.32 9.96
C ALA A 63 3.70 0.60 9.72
N TRP A 64 3.16 0.27 8.54
CA TRP A 64 1.74 0.38 8.25
C TRP A 64 0.99 -0.94 8.40
N LEU A 65 1.16 -1.88 7.47
CA LEU A 65 0.27 -3.05 7.40
C LEU A 65 0.39 -3.95 8.64
N ALA A 66 1.61 -4.31 9.05
CA ALA A 66 1.81 -5.21 10.19
C ALA A 66 1.32 -4.59 11.50
N ASN A 67 1.58 -3.30 11.74
CA ASN A 67 1.04 -2.57 12.89
C ASN A 67 -0.50 -2.62 12.94
N PHE A 68 -1.16 -2.37 11.81
CA PHE A 68 -2.62 -2.38 11.77
C PHE A 68 -3.18 -3.79 11.93
N LYS A 69 -2.51 -4.81 11.37
CA LYS A 69 -2.88 -6.23 11.55
C LYS A 69 -2.71 -6.68 13.00
N LEU A 70 -1.61 -6.30 13.66
CA LEU A 70 -1.38 -6.63 15.07
C LEU A 70 -2.34 -5.89 16.01
N LEU A 71 -2.69 -4.64 15.70
CA LEU A 71 -3.74 -3.91 16.42
C LEU A 71 -5.09 -4.66 16.36
N LEU A 72 -5.50 -5.07 15.16
CA LEU A 72 -6.70 -5.88 14.99
C LEU A 72 -6.59 -7.22 15.72
N PHE A 73 -5.44 -7.90 15.62
CA PHE A 73 -5.17 -9.18 16.27
C PHE A 73 -5.22 -9.10 17.80
N ALA A 74 -4.73 -8.00 18.37
CA ALA A 74 -4.81 -7.72 19.80
C ALA A 74 -6.27 -7.71 20.28
N LEU A 75 -7.16 -7.14 19.46
CA LEU A 75 -8.61 -7.03 19.70
C LEU A 75 -9.39 -8.26 19.19
N GLY A 76 -8.72 -9.28 18.65
CA GLY A 76 -9.34 -10.49 18.13
C GLY A 76 -10.14 -10.28 16.84
N ARG A 77 -9.73 -9.31 16.01
CA ARG A 77 -10.29 -8.99 14.69
C ARG A 77 -9.22 -9.14 13.61
N GLY A 78 -9.63 -9.00 12.35
CA GLY A 78 -8.72 -8.92 11.21
C GLY A 78 -8.13 -10.26 10.76
N PRO A 79 -7.18 -10.23 9.81
CA PRO A 79 -6.72 -11.43 9.08
C PRO A 79 -5.92 -12.43 9.94
N LEU A 80 -5.44 -12.00 11.11
CA LEU A 80 -4.70 -12.86 12.05
C LEU A 80 -5.63 -13.59 13.05
N SER A 81 -6.90 -13.19 13.14
CA SER A 81 -7.92 -13.79 14.02
C SER A 81 -9.06 -14.47 13.26
N SER A 82 -9.01 -14.50 11.93
CA SER A 82 -10.12 -14.95 11.09
C SER A 82 -10.26 -16.47 10.99
N ASN A 83 -9.27 -17.24 11.43
CA ASN A 83 -9.31 -18.71 11.42
C ASN A 83 -9.98 -19.29 12.67
N HIS A 84 -10.76 -20.37 12.48
CA HIS A 84 -11.29 -21.18 13.59
C HIS A 84 -10.17 -21.89 14.38
N LYS A 85 -9.02 -22.17 13.75
CA LYS A 85 -7.82 -22.71 14.39
C LYS A 85 -6.72 -21.65 14.49
N PRO A 86 -5.92 -21.62 15.56
CA PRO A 86 -4.76 -20.75 15.65
C PRO A 86 -3.80 -20.98 14.47
N LEU A 87 -3.26 -19.89 13.92
CA LEU A 87 -2.26 -19.97 12.85
C LEU A 87 -1.00 -20.67 13.33
N SER A 88 -0.33 -21.41 12.43
CA SER A 88 1.05 -21.84 12.67
C SER A 88 1.97 -20.62 12.66
N LEU A 89 3.13 -20.72 13.34
CA LEU A 89 4.07 -19.60 13.42
C LEU A 89 4.52 -19.09 12.03
N PRO A 90 4.89 -19.94 11.05
CA PRO A 90 5.30 -19.47 9.73
C PRO A 90 4.19 -18.69 9.00
N ILE A 91 2.95 -19.17 9.07
CA ILE A 91 1.80 -18.49 8.45
C ILE A 91 1.51 -17.18 9.18
N PHE A 92 1.60 -17.15 10.51
CA PHE A 92 1.44 -15.93 11.30
C PHE A 92 2.48 -14.87 10.90
N LEU A 93 3.75 -15.25 10.76
CA LEU A 93 4.82 -14.36 10.32
C LEU A 93 4.55 -13.82 8.91
N ALA A 94 4.23 -14.70 7.95
CA ALA A 94 3.93 -14.32 6.58
C ALA A 94 2.74 -13.36 6.49
N VAL A 95 1.63 -13.69 7.12
CA VAL A 95 0.40 -12.88 7.08
C VAL A 95 0.58 -11.56 7.82
N SER A 96 1.41 -11.50 8.86
CA SER A 96 1.72 -10.24 9.57
C SER A 96 2.57 -9.31 8.70
N CYS A 97 3.65 -9.82 8.10
CA CYS A 97 4.60 -9.01 7.34
C CYS A 97 4.13 -8.64 5.94
N LEU A 98 3.46 -9.56 5.23
CA LEU A 98 3.23 -9.43 3.80
C LEU A 98 1.80 -8.98 3.51
N PRO A 99 1.52 -8.38 2.35
CA PRO A 99 0.19 -7.94 1.91
C PRO A 99 -0.77 -9.10 1.57
N ILE A 100 -0.81 -10.15 2.39
CA ILE A 100 -1.61 -11.36 2.17
C ILE A 100 -2.92 -11.27 2.97
N LYS A 101 -4.01 -11.78 2.39
CA LYS A 101 -5.20 -12.20 3.14
C LYS A 101 -5.33 -13.72 3.06
N ILE A 102 -5.67 -14.34 4.17
CA ILE A 102 -5.95 -15.77 4.20
C ILE A 102 -7.34 -15.98 3.59
N GLN A 103 -7.42 -16.60 2.41
CA GLN A 103 -8.70 -17.03 1.87
C GLN A 103 -9.20 -18.23 2.68
N LEU A 104 -10.31 -18.03 3.38
CA LEU A 104 -10.87 -18.96 4.36
C LEU A 104 -11.96 -19.88 3.80
N SER A 105 -12.30 -19.75 2.53
CA SER A 105 -13.31 -20.60 1.91
C SER A 105 -13.02 -20.77 0.42
N PRO A 106 -13.17 -21.98 -0.14
CA PRO A 106 -13.29 -22.12 -1.58
C PRO A 106 -14.50 -21.29 -2.01
N LYS A 107 -14.31 -20.37 -2.97
CA LYS A 107 -15.45 -19.62 -3.52
C LYS A 107 -16.51 -20.65 -3.98
N PRO A 108 -17.80 -20.49 -3.62
CA PRO A 108 -18.83 -21.28 -4.27
C PRO A 108 -18.77 -20.97 -5.77
N THR A 109 -18.83 -22.01 -6.58
CA THR A 109 -18.97 -21.94 -8.04
C THR A 109 -20.24 -21.17 -8.37
N LYS A 110 -20.14 -19.85 -8.49
CA LYS A 110 -21.20 -19.00 -9.02
C LYS A 110 -20.62 -18.09 -10.09
N THR A 111 -21.06 -18.40 -11.29
CA THR A 111 -21.19 -17.57 -12.48
C THR A 111 -21.56 -16.13 -12.15
N HIS A 112 -20.58 -15.30 -11.83
CA HIS A 112 -20.60 -13.87 -12.13
C HIS A 112 -19.16 -13.43 -12.42
N SER A 113 -18.99 -12.93 -13.64
CA SER A 113 -17.81 -12.27 -14.18
C SER A 113 -17.22 -11.26 -13.18
N HIS A 114 -16.21 -11.69 -12.42
CA HIS A 114 -15.21 -10.77 -11.89
C HIS A 114 -13.94 -11.01 -12.69
N GLU A 115 -13.65 -10.06 -13.58
CA GLU A 115 -12.39 -9.85 -14.32
C GLU A 115 -11.21 -9.61 -13.35
N GLY A 116 -10.93 -10.57 -12.49
CA GLY A 116 -9.68 -10.66 -11.74
C GLY A 116 -8.79 -11.71 -12.39
N SER A 117 -8.64 -11.69 -13.72
CA SER A 117 -7.59 -12.47 -14.36
C SER A 117 -6.28 -11.94 -13.82
N THR A 118 -5.54 -12.75 -13.05
CA THR A 118 -4.12 -12.51 -12.85
C THR A 118 -3.53 -12.27 -14.23
N GLU A 119 -3.11 -11.04 -14.47
CA GLU A 119 -2.51 -10.64 -15.73
C GLU A 119 -1.37 -11.62 -16.04
N GLY A 120 -1.31 -12.13 -17.27
CA GLY A 120 -0.29 -13.09 -17.64
C GLY A 120 1.13 -12.51 -17.47
N PRO A 121 2.16 -13.36 -17.34
CA PRO A 121 3.54 -12.91 -17.15
C PRO A 121 3.99 -11.88 -18.19
N LEU A 122 3.49 -11.99 -19.43
CA LEU A 122 3.73 -11.04 -20.52
C LEU A 122 3.34 -9.59 -20.17
N ILE A 123 2.22 -9.37 -19.49
CA ILE A 123 1.78 -8.01 -19.15
C ILE A 123 2.73 -7.39 -18.13
N TYR A 124 3.22 -8.16 -17.15
CA TYR A 124 4.23 -7.68 -16.21
C TYR A 124 5.57 -7.43 -16.89
N THR A 125 5.97 -8.25 -17.86
CA THR A 125 7.15 -7.98 -18.69
C THR A 125 7.00 -6.65 -19.44
N ILE A 126 5.85 -6.40 -20.06
CA ILE A 126 5.56 -5.13 -20.75
C ILE A 126 5.66 -3.95 -19.77
N LYS A 127 5.04 -4.07 -18.58
CA LYS A 127 5.13 -3.03 -17.53
C LYS A 127 6.57 -2.79 -17.09
N ALA A 128 7.37 -3.83 -16.92
CA ALA A 128 8.78 -3.71 -16.56
C ALA A 128 9.59 -2.99 -17.66
N VAL A 129 9.32 -3.30 -18.94
CA VAL A 129 9.93 -2.57 -20.07
C VAL A 129 9.55 -1.10 -20.03
N PHE A 130 8.27 -0.77 -19.78
CA PHE A 130 7.85 0.63 -19.63
C PHE A 130 8.56 1.34 -18.48
N VAL A 131 8.75 0.68 -17.33
CA VAL A 131 9.54 1.24 -16.22
C VAL A 131 10.97 1.54 -16.65
N VAL A 132 11.63 0.62 -17.37
CA VAL A 132 12.98 0.84 -17.91
C VAL A 132 13.02 2.03 -18.88
N LEU A 133 12.03 2.15 -19.77
CA LEU A 133 11.93 3.29 -20.69
C LEU A 133 11.73 4.62 -19.95
N ILE A 134 10.91 4.63 -18.89
CA ILE A 134 10.72 5.82 -18.06
C ILE A 134 12.01 6.19 -17.32
N ILE A 135 12.73 5.19 -16.78
CA ILE A 135 14.05 5.39 -16.16
C ILE A 135 15.02 6.06 -17.15
N LYS A 136 15.03 5.61 -18.41
CA LYS A 136 15.81 6.25 -19.48
C LYS A 136 15.33 7.67 -19.81
N ALA A 137 14.02 7.91 -19.77
CA ALA A 137 13.48 9.26 -19.98
C ALA A 137 13.94 10.25 -18.89
N TYR A 138 14.24 9.80 -17.66
CA TYR A 138 14.76 10.69 -16.61
C TYR A 138 16.14 11.28 -16.93
N GLU A 139 16.95 10.65 -17.80
CA GLU A 139 18.21 11.25 -18.29
C GLU A 139 17.97 12.58 -19.03
N TYR A 140 16.75 12.80 -19.54
CA TYR A 140 16.33 14.02 -20.24
C TYR A 140 15.41 14.91 -19.39
N SER A 141 15.22 14.60 -18.11
CA SER A 141 14.27 15.30 -17.23
C SER A 141 14.51 16.81 -17.16
N THR A 142 15.76 17.26 -17.19
CA THR A 142 16.14 18.69 -17.19
C THR A 142 15.70 19.45 -18.44
N LYS A 143 15.39 18.74 -19.54
CA LYS A 143 14.91 19.31 -20.80
C LYS A 143 13.39 19.25 -20.92
N LEU A 144 12.71 18.53 -20.03
CA LEU A 144 11.26 18.35 -20.06
C LEU A 144 10.57 19.38 -19.16
N PRO A 145 9.35 19.83 -19.50
CA PRO A 145 8.55 20.64 -18.59
C PRO A 145 8.30 19.89 -17.27
N GLU A 146 8.34 20.60 -16.15
CA GLU A 146 8.17 20.00 -14.80
C GLU A 146 6.93 19.10 -14.69
N LYS A 147 5.79 19.56 -15.22
CA LYS A 147 4.52 18.79 -15.20
C LYS A 147 4.61 17.47 -15.97
N VAL A 148 5.42 17.42 -17.04
CA VAL A 148 5.68 16.17 -17.78
C VAL A 148 6.49 15.22 -16.93
N VAL A 149 7.54 15.71 -16.26
CA VAL A 149 8.37 14.90 -15.33
C VAL A 149 7.52 14.34 -14.19
N LEU A 150 6.68 15.17 -13.56
CA LEU A 150 5.78 14.72 -12.50
C LEU A 150 4.76 13.68 -13.01
N THR A 151 4.28 13.82 -14.24
CA THR A 151 3.38 12.83 -14.86
C THR A 151 4.11 11.49 -15.09
N LEU A 152 5.38 11.53 -15.53
CA LEU A 152 6.21 10.33 -15.61
C LEU A 152 6.39 9.66 -14.25
N TYR A 153 6.54 10.43 -13.17
CA TYR A 153 6.57 9.88 -11.82
C TYR A 153 5.29 9.14 -11.48
N ALA A 154 4.12 9.72 -11.78
CA ALA A 154 2.83 9.08 -11.51
C ALA A 154 2.73 7.70 -12.20
N ILE A 155 3.13 7.64 -13.47
CA ILE A 155 3.13 6.39 -14.26
C ILE A 155 4.15 5.40 -13.69
N HIS A 156 5.35 5.87 -13.36
CA HIS A 156 6.41 5.05 -12.78
C HIS A 156 5.97 4.42 -11.46
N ILE A 157 5.41 5.21 -10.54
CA ILE A 157 4.93 4.74 -9.22
C ILE A 157 3.85 3.68 -9.40
N TYR A 158 2.88 3.92 -10.30
CA TYR A 158 1.81 2.98 -10.56
C TYR A 158 2.36 1.61 -11.01
N PHE A 159 3.22 1.58 -12.03
CA PHE A 159 3.80 0.32 -12.51
C PHE A 159 4.77 -0.32 -11.51
N ALA A 160 5.60 0.47 -10.82
CA ALA A 160 6.54 -0.03 -9.83
C ALA A 160 5.80 -0.70 -8.66
N LEU A 161 4.74 -0.08 -8.14
CA LEU A 161 3.91 -0.67 -7.08
C LEU A 161 3.24 -1.96 -7.54
N GLU A 162 2.68 -1.99 -8.75
CA GLU A 162 2.10 -3.21 -9.31
C GLU A 162 3.13 -4.34 -9.44
N ILE A 163 4.32 -4.05 -9.96
CA ILE A 163 5.40 -5.05 -10.13
C ILE A 163 5.88 -5.57 -8.78
N ILE A 164 6.17 -4.68 -7.81
CA ILE A 164 6.65 -5.07 -6.47
C ILE A 164 5.63 -5.95 -5.77
N LEU A 165 4.35 -5.57 -5.84
CA LEU A 165 3.29 -6.34 -5.19
C LEU A 165 3.00 -7.67 -5.91
N ALA A 166 3.04 -7.70 -7.24
CA ALA A 166 2.89 -8.93 -8.01
C ALA A 166 4.06 -9.90 -7.78
N ALA A 167 5.30 -9.39 -7.72
CA ALA A 167 6.47 -10.18 -7.35
C ALA A 167 6.35 -10.75 -5.93
N THR A 168 5.87 -9.93 -4.98
CA THR A 168 5.57 -10.39 -3.62
C THR A 168 4.50 -11.49 -3.63
N ALA A 169 3.43 -11.33 -4.41
CA ALA A 169 2.37 -12.33 -4.56
C ALA A 169 2.91 -13.66 -5.11
N ALA A 170 3.74 -13.60 -6.16
CA ALA A 170 4.33 -14.76 -6.79
C ALA A 170 5.27 -15.50 -5.83
N ALA A 171 6.11 -14.78 -5.08
CA ALA A 171 6.99 -15.37 -4.08
C ALA A 171 6.19 -16.09 -2.97
N VAL A 172 5.11 -15.48 -2.48
CA VAL A 172 4.23 -16.11 -1.48
C VAL A 172 3.59 -17.38 -2.01
N ARG A 173 3.06 -17.34 -3.24
CA ARG A 173 2.44 -18.52 -3.89
C ARG A 173 3.44 -19.65 -4.13
N ALA A 174 4.71 -19.33 -4.41
CA ALA A 174 5.75 -20.33 -4.59
C ALA A 174 6.15 -21.02 -3.28
N MET A 175 6.00 -20.34 -2.14
CA MET A 175 6.38 -20.86 -0.82
C MET A 175 5.20 -21.38 0.00
N SER A 176 3.96 -21.12 -0.40
CA SER A 176 2.76 -21.48 0.35
C SER A 176 1.51 -21.51 -0.55
N ASP A 177 0.48 -22.26 -0.15
CA ASP A 177 -0.83 -22.28 -0.82
C ASP A 177 -1.67 -21.00 -0.54
N LEU A 178 -1.04 -19.91 -0.11
CA LEU A 178 -1.71 -18.65 0.21
C LEU A 178 -1.80 -17.77 -1.03
N GLU A 179 -3.01 -17.26 -1.30
CA GLU A 179 -3.23 -16.30 -2.38
C GLU A 179 -3.13 -14.85 -1.90
N LEU A 180 -2.41 -14.02 -2.66
CA LEU A 180 -2.50 -12.57 -2.54
C LEU A 180 -3.76 -12.05 -3.22
N GLU A 181 -4.44 -11.07 -2.61
CA GLU A 181 -5.50 -10.33 -3.31
C GLU A 181 -4.89 -9.47 -4.43
N PRO A 182 -5.63 -9.26 -5.54
CA PRO A 182 -5.29 -8.23 -6.50
C PRO A 182 -5.16 -6.88 -5.80
N GLN A 183 -4.05 -6.19 -6.05
CA GLN A 183 -3.76 -4.92 -5.37
C GLN A 183 -4.32 -3.70 -6.09
N PHE A 184 -4.47 -3.82 -7.39
CA PHE A 184 -5.07 -2.80 -8.24
C PHE A 184 -6.13 -3.47 -9.11
N ASN A 185 -7.17 -2.70 -9.44
CA ASN A 185 -8.24 -3.14 -10.33
C ASN A 185 -8.51 -2.05 -11.37
N LYS A 186 -7.62 -1.97 -12.37
CA LYS A 186 -7.70 -1.04 -13.51
C LYS A 186 -8.13 0.37 -13.06
N PRO A 187 -7.31 1.09 -12.26
CA PRO A 187 -7.69 2.38 -11.66
C PRO A 187 -8.04 3.45 -12.70
N TYR A 188 -7.46 3.37 -13.89
CA TYR A 188 -7.79 4.20 -15.06
C TYR A 188 -9.21 3.98 -15.62
N LEU A 189 -9.98 3.02 -15.11
CA LEU A 189 -11.39 2.82 -15.47
C LEU A 189 -12.37 3.39 -14.42
N ALA A 190 -11.86 4.06 -13.38
CA ALA A 190 -12.68 4.61 -12.30
C ALA A 190 -13.69 5.63 -12.82
N THR A 191 -14.95 5.46 -12.44
CA THR A 191 -16.05 6.36 -12.85
C THR A 191 -16.39 7.42 -11.79
N SER A 192 -15.72 7.36 -10.64
CA SER A 192 -15.98 8.25 -9.52
C SER A 192 -14.81 8.18 -8.52
N LEU A 193 -14.69 9.18 -7.64
CA LEU A 193 -13.65 9.17 -6.61
C LEU A 193 -13.82 8.01 -5.62
N GLN A 194 -15.07 7.73 -5.24
CA GLN A 194 -15.41 6.56 -4.42
C GLN A 194 -15.01 5.23 -5.09
N ASP A 195 -15.22 5.10 -6.41
CA ASP A 195 -14.83 3.91 -7.17
C ASP A 195 -13.30 3.79 -7.26
N PHE A 196 -12.60 4.90 -7.53
CA PHE A 196 -11.14 4.95 -7.57
C PHE A 196 -10.52 4.49 -6.24
N TRP A 197 -10.82 5.20 -5.15
CA TRP A 197 -10.20 4.96 -3.84
C TRP A 197 -10.70 3.69 -3.16
N GLY A 198 -11.97 3.34 -3.33
CA GLY A 198 -12.59 2.22 -2.59
C GLY A 198 -12.50 0.86 -3.28
N ARG A 199 -12.29 0.81 -4.61
CA ARG A 199 -12.43 -0.44 -5.39
C ARG A 199 -11.35 -0.69 -6.43
N ARG A 200 -10.45 0.27 -6.69
CA ARG A 200 -9.51 0.17 -7.81
C ARG A 200 -8.07 0.49 -7.46
N TRP A 201 -7.85 1.45 -6.57
CA TRP A 201 -6.52 1.88 -6.14
C TRP A 201 -6.13 1.21 -4.82
N ASN A 202 -4.99 0.51 -4.81
CA ASN A 202 -4.36 -0.08 -3.63
C ASN A 202 -5.34 -0.77 -2.66
N LEU A 203 -5.90 -1.89 -3.10
CA LEU A 203 -6.91 -2.67 -2.37
C LEU A 203 -6.39 -3.23 -1.05
N MET A 204 -5.08 -3.41 -0.89
CA MET A 204 -4.46 -3.69 0.41
C MET A 204 -4.74 -2.60 1.44
N VAL A 205 -4.51 -1.34 1.07
CA VAL A 205 -4.73 -0.20 1.96
C VAL A 205 -6.21 -0.10 2.32
N THR A 206 -7.10 -0.20 1.33
CA THR A 206 -8.55 -0.22 1.60
C THR A 206 -8.95 -1.39 2.48
N GLY A 207 -8.38 -2.57 2.24
CA GLY A 207 -8.65 -3.79 2.99
C GLY A 207 -8.20 -3.75 4.45
N ILE A 208 -7.13 -3.03 4.77
CA ILE A 208 -6.68 -2.86 6.16
C ILE A 208 -7.32 -1.66 6.86
N LEU A 209 -7.53 -0.54 6.16
CA LEU A 209 -8.14 0.66 6.72
C LEU A 209 -9.61 0.44 7.06
N ARG A 210 -10.32 -0.41 6.31
CA ARG A 210 -11.73 -0.70 6.56
C ARG A 210 -11.98 -1.25 7.98
N PRO A 211 -11.39 -2.40 8.38
CA PRO A 211 -11.58 -2.93 9.73
C PRO A 211 -10.86 -2.12 10.83
N THR A 212 -9.76 -1.42 10.51
CA THR A 212 -8.98 -0.68 11.52
C THR A 212 -9.52 0.72 11.81
N VAL A 213 -10.09 1.40 10.81
CA VAL A 213 -10.48 2.81 10.90
C VAL A 213 -11.95 3.00 10.57
N TYR A 214 -12.39 2.59 9.38
CA TYR A 214 -13.74 2.87 8.90
C TYR A 214 -14.82 2.23 9.78
N GLU A 215 -14.74 0.93 10.05
CA GLU A 215 -15.75 0.20 10.82
C GLU A 215 -15.82 0.67 12.29
N PRO A 216 -14.69 0.86 13.01
CA PRO A 216 -14.72 1.47 14.34
C PRO A 216 -15.28 2.91 14.33
N SER A 217 -14.91 3.74 13.35
CA SER A 217 -15.42 5.11 13.24
C SER A 217 -16.92 5.12 12.98
N LEU A 218 -17.41 4.20 12.15
CA LEU A 218 -18.84 4.05 11.86
C LEU A 218 -19.63 3.71 13.13
N GLN A 219 -19.08 2.84 13.98
CA GLN A 219 -19.67 2.48 15.28
C GLN A 219 -19.66 3.68 16.24
N LEU A 220 -18.53 4.40 16.31
CA LEU A 220 -18.36 5.57 17.17
C LEU A 220 -19.37 6.69 16.84
N PHE A 221 -19.59 6.96 15.55
CA PHE A 221 -20.49 8.02 15.09
C PHE A 221 -21.92 7.53 14.81
N SER A 222 -22.28 6.30 15.19
CA SER A 222 -23.60 5.71 14.90
C SER A 222 -24.77 6.55 15.43
N VAL A 223 -24.57 7.26 16.54
CA VAL A 223 -25.56 8.14 17.19
C VAL A 223 -25.98 9.31 16.29
N LEU A 224 -25.11 9.76 15.38
CA LEU A 224 -25.38 10.87 14.45
C LEU A 224 -26.25 10.43 13.24
N GLY A 225 -26.64 9.16 13.18
CA GLY A 225 -27.43 8.58 12.11
C GLY A 225 -26.60 7.96 10.98
N PRO A 226 -27.18 7.03 10.18
CA PRO A 226 -26.44 6.23 9.21
C PRO A 226 -25.72 7.02 8.10
N ASN A 227 -26.23 8.20 7.75
CA ASN A 227 -25.65 9.01 6.68
C ASN A 227 -24.40 9.77 7.15
N TYR A 228 -24.48 10.42 8.30
CA TYR A 228 -23.36 11.16 8.89
C TYR A 228 -22.25 10.23 9.35
N SER A 229 -22.60 9.10 9.97
CA SER A 229 -21.61 8.11 10.42
C SER A 229 -20.75 7.57 9.27
N GLN A 230 -21.35 7.29 8.11
CA GLN A 230 -20.62 6.84 6.91
C GLN A 230 -19.71 7.92 6.33
N ILE A 231 -20.17 9.19 6.31
CA ILE A 231 -19.37 10.33 5.83
C ILE A 231 -18.16 10.55 6.74
N LEU A 232 -18.37 10.60 8.05
CA LEU A 232 -17.30 10.79 9.02
C LEU A 232 -16.32 9.62 9.05
N ALA A 233 -16.81 8.38 8.95
CA ALA A 233 -15.96 7.19 8.87
C ALA A 233 -15.12 7.18 7.59
N ALA A 234 -15.70 7.54 6.45
CA ALA A 234 -14.97 7.66 5.19
C ALA A 234 -13.90 8.76 5.27
N PHE A 235 -14.26 9.95 5.74
CA PHE A 235 -13.30 11.05 5.90
C PHE A 235 -12.16 10.70 6.87
N GLY A 236 -12.48 10.14 8.04
CA GLY A 236 -11.48 9.68 9.01
C GLY A 236 -10.52 8.63 8.43
N THR A 237 -11.00 7.79 7.51
CA THR A 237 -10.14 6.85 6.77
C THR A 237 -9.11 7.56 5.90
N PHE A 238 -9.48 8.64 5.22
CA PHE A 238 -8.55 9.48 4.46
C PHE A 238 -7.55 10.20 5.37
N VAL A 239 -7.98 10.69 6.53
CA VAL A 239 -7.07 11.30 7.53
C VAL A 239 -5.97 10.32 7.93
N VAL A 240 -6.35 9.10 8.33
CA VAL A 240 -5.36 8.07 8.72
C VAL A 240 -4.47 7.68 7.55
N SER A 241 -5.02 7.55 6.34
CA SER A 241 -4.21 7.32 5.13
C SER A 241 -3.19 8.44 4.90
N GLY A 242 -3.59 9.71 5.09
CA GLY A 242 -2.71 10.88 4.97
C GLY A 242 -1.54 10.83 5.96
N ILE A 243 -1.81 10.52 7.23
CA ILE A 243 -0.77 10.36 8.25
C ILE A 243 0.23 9.27 7.86
N MET A 244 -0.26 8.12 7.38
CA MET A 244 0.62 7.01 7.00
C MET A 244 1.48 7.34 5.78
N HIS A 245 0.97 8.10 4.82
CA HIS A 245 1.78 8.56 3.68
C HIS A 245 2.79 9.63 4.10
N GLU A 246 2.41 10.57 4.97
CA GLU A 246 3.36 11.54 5.55
C GLU A 246 4.51 10.82 6.25
N LEU A 247 4.20 9.75 7.01
CA LEU A 247 5.19 8.92 7.69
C LEU A 247 6.11 8.18 6.70
N ILE A 248 5.58 7.63 5.62
CA ILE A 248 6.39 6.96 4.59
C ILE A 248 7.35 7.95 3.92
N PHE A 249 6.85 9.15 3.58
CA PHE A 249 7.68 10.19 2.97
C PHE A 249 8.70 10.75 3.97
N PHE A 250 8.35 10.82 5.25
CA PHE A 250 9.29 11.14 6.31
C PHE A 250 10.45 10.14 6.35
N TYR A 251 10.18 8.83 6.22
CA TYR A 251 11.24 7.82 6.15
C TYR A 251 12.09 7.97 4.89
N MET A 252 11.47 8.06 3.71
CA MET A 252 12.17 8.07 2.41
C MET A 252 12.99 9.35 2.19
N GLY A 253 12.41 10.49 2.56
CA GLY A 253 13.05 11.79 2.45
C GLY A 253 14.02 12.09 3.57
N ARG A 254 13.75 11.63 4.80
CA ARG A 254 14.41 12.07 6.05
C ARG A 254 14.31 13.59 6.26
N LEU A 255 13.26 14.20 5.71
CA LEU A 255 12.95 15.62 5.83
C LEU A 255 11.73 15.81 6.71
N ARG A 256 11.63 16.95 7.40
CA ARG A 256 10.43 17.25 8.19
C ARG A 256 9.16 17.20 7.30
N PRO A 257 8.04 16.67 7.83
CA PRO A 257 6.73 16.71 7.20
C PRO A 257 6.38 18.12 6.74
N ASP A 258 5.98 18.27 5.48
CA ASP A 258 5.44 19.54 4.95
C ASP A 258 3.92 19.51 4.82
N TRP A 259 3.31 18.37 5.17
CA TRP A 259 1.87 18.14 5.21
C TRP A 259 1.17 18.20 3.86
N LYS A 260 1.90 18.26 2.73
CA LYS A 260 1.25 18.20 1.41
C LYS A 260 0.58 16.86 1.17
N MET A 261 1.17 15.76 1.66
CA MET A 261 0.53 14.44 1.57
C MET A 261 -0.77 14.40 2.36
N MET A 262 -0.76 14.93 3.59
CA MET A 262 -2.00 15.08 4.35
C MET A 262 -3.05 15.87 3.56
N TRP A 263 -2.71 17.04 3.03
CA TRP A 263 -3.65 17.85 2.24
C TRP A 263 -4.19 17.13 1.00
N PHE A 264 -3.36 16.36 0.30
CA PHE A 264 -3.80 15.55 -0.83
C PHE A 264 -4.93 14.59 -0.42
N PHE A 265 -4.75 13.86 0.69
CA PHE A 265 -5.75 12.92 1.18
C PHE A 265 -6.97 13.63 1.80
N LEU A 266 -6.81 14.78 2.45
CA LEU A 266 -7.95 15.55 2.98
C LEU A 266 -8.85 16.07 1.87
N ILE A 267 -8.28 16.63 0.80
CA ILE A 267 -9.04 17.13 -0.36
C ILE A 267 -9.75 15.96 -1.06
N ASN A 268 -9.02 14.87 -1.34
CA ASN A 268 -9.62 13.69 -1.95
C ASN A 268 -10.71 13.06 -1.06
N GLY A 269 -10.48 13.04 0.25
CA GLY A 269 -11.44 12.51 1.22
C GLY A 269 -12.70 13.35 1.30
N PHE A 270 -12.57 14.68 1.37
CA PHE A 270 -13.70 15.61 1.35
C PHE A 270 -14.49 15.49 0.05
N CYS A 271 -13.84 15.53 -1.12
CA CYS A 271 -14.53 15.40 -2.40
C CYS A 271 -15.20 14.02 -2.55
N THR A 272 -14.58 12.96 -2.05
CA THR A 272 -15.19 11.61 -2.05
C THR A 272 -16.43 11.55 -1.16
N THR A 273 -16.42 12.17 0.03
CA THR A 273 -17.59 12.16 0.91
C THR A 273 -18.73 13.03 0.39
N VAL A 274 -18.41 14.17 -0.22
CA VAL A 274 -19.38 15.00 -0.95
C VAL A 274 -19.98 14.20 -2.12
N GLU A 275 -19.18 13.50 -2.91
CA GLU A 275 -19.66 12.63 -3.99
C GLU A 275 -20.61 11.54 -3.47
N ILE A 276 -20.29 10.92 -2.33
CA ILE A 276 -21.16 9.93 -1.67
C ILE A 276 -22.50 10.56 -1.24
N ALA A 277 -22.47 11.75 -0.65
CA ALA A 277 -23.67 12.46 -0.23
C ALA A 277 -24.56 12.81 -1.43
N ILE A 278 -23.97 13.38 -2.49
CA ILE A 278 -24.68 13.72 -3.73
C ILE A 278 -25.32 12.49 -4.36
N LYS A 279 -24.58 11.37 -4.49
CA LYS A 279 -25.11 10.12 -5.05
C LYS A 279 -26.30 9.59 -4.27
N LYS A 280 -26.27 9.69 -2.93
CA LYS A 280 -27.39 9.28 -2.08
C LYS A 280 -28.61 10.17 -2.29
N THR A 281 -28.43 11.50 -2.34
CA THR A 281 -29.52 12.45 -2.54
C THR A 281 -30.17 12.32 -3.92
N ILE A 282 -29.36 12.13 -4.97
CA ILE A 282 -29.84 11.94 -6.34
C ILE A 282 -30.52 10.57 -6.53
N ASN A 283 -30.20 9.58 -5.69
CA ASN A 283 -30.76 8.23 -5.70
C ASN A 283 -30.78 7.58 -7.10
N GLY A 284 -29.72 7.78 -7.88
CA GLY A 284 -29.57 7.21 -9.22
C GLY A 284 -30.45 7.84 -10.32
N ARG A 285 -31.17 8.93 -10.04
CA ARG A 285 -32.02 9.63 -11.01
C ARG A 285 -31.23 10.27 -12.16
N TRP A 286 -30.00 10.68 -11.92
CA TRP A 286 -29.11 11.27 -12.92
C TRP A 286 -27.87 10.39 -13.06
N ARG A 287 -27.62 9.90 -14.27
CA ARG A 287 -26.42 9.11 -14.61
C ARG A 287 -25.60 9.88 -15.62
N PHE A 288 -24.40 10.28 -15.23
CA PHE A 288 -23.43 10.85 -16.17
C PHE A 288 -22.95 9.78 -17.16
N PRO A 289 -22.68 10.16 -18.42
CA PRO A 289 -22.03 9.25 -19.37
C PRO A 289 -20.70 8.73 -18.81
N LYS A 290 -20.50 7.42 -18.89
CA LYS A 290 -19.36 6.72 -18.27
C LYS A 290 -18.01 7.34 -18.63
N ALA A 291 -17.79 7.64 -19.91
CA ALA A 291 -16.54 8.22 -20.40
C ALA A 291 -16.26 9.60 -19.76
N ILE A 292 -17.29 10.45 -19.65
CA ILE A 292 -17.17 11.77 -19.04
C ILE A 292 -16.80 11.63 -17.56
N SER A 293 -17.50 10.75 -16.83
CA SER A 293 -17.18 10.50 -15.43
C SER A 293 -15.77 9.94 -15.21
N GLN A 294 -15.29 9.10 -16.14
CA GLN A 294 -13.92 8.58 -16.09
C GLN A 294 -12.89 9.69 -16.28
N VAL A 295 -13.04 10.50 -17.33
CA VAL A 295 -12.15 11.62 -17.60
C VAL A 295 -12.14 12.60 -16.43
N LEU A 296 -13.31 12.97 -15.89
CA LEU A 296 -13.40 13.88 -14.73
C LEU A 296 -12.71 13.30 -13.50
N THR A 297 -12.97 12.04 -13.17
CA THR A 297 -12.38 11.37 -11.99
C THR A 297 -10.86 11.32 -12.11
N LEU A 298 -10.33 10.86 -13.25
CA LEU A 298 -8.89 10.75 -13.45
C LEU A 298 -8.22 12.12 -13.51
N THR A 299 -8.85 13.09 -14.16
CA THR A 299 -8.32 14.46 -14.22
C THR A 299 -8.24 15.05 -12.82
N PHE A 300 -9.27 14.88 -12.00
CA PHE A 300 -9.25 15.37 -10.61
C PHE A 300 -8.13 14.72 -9.79
N VAL A 301 -7.99 13.39 -9.83
CA VAL A 301 -6.94 12.67 -9.10
C VAL A 301 -5.56 13.09 -9.61
N MET A 302 -5.37 13.20 -10.93
CA MET A 302 -4.09 13.61 -11.52
C MET A 302 -3.73 15.06 -11.18
N VAL A 303 -4.67 15.99 -11.26
CA VAL A 303 -4.43 17.41 -10.92
C VAL A 303 -4.08 17.55 -9.45
N THR A 304 -4.83 16.90 -8.55
CA THR A 304 -4.52 16.94 -7.11
C THR A 304 -3.19 16.24 -6.80
N ALA A 305 -2.85 15.16 -7.50
CA ALA A 305 -1.56 14.47 -7.35
C ALA A 305 -0.39 15.33 -7.85
N LEU A 306 -0.51 15.96 -9.02
CA LEU A 306 0.52 16.87 -9.57
C LEU A 306 0.74 18.08 -8.68
N TRP A 307 -0.28 18.54 -7.97
CA TRP A 307 -0.19 19.68 -7.08
C TRP A 307 0.42 19.34 -5.71
N LEU A 308 0.01 18.23 -5.09
CA LEU A 308 0.33 17.97 -3.67
C LEU A 308 1.15 16.70 -3.44
N PHE A 309 0.97 15.66 -4.26
CA PHE A 309 1.59 14.36 -4.02
C PHE A 309 2.95 14.23 -4.71
N LEU A 310 3.00 14.51 -6.01
CA LEU A 310 4.16 14.26 -6.87
C LEU A 310 5.32 15.24 -6.62
N PRO A 311 5.11 16.52 -6.27
CA PRO A 311 6.23 17.42 -5.92
C PRO A 311 7.07 16.93 -4.74
N GLU A 312 6.50 16.12 -3.84
CA GLU A 312 7.24 15.54 -2.72
C GLU A 312 8.29 14.51 -3.15
N PHE A 313 8.17 13.92 -4.34
CA PHE A 313 9.22 13.06 -4.89
C PHE A 313 10.48 13.85 -5.22
N ASN A 314 10.32 15.06 -5.75
CA ASN A 314 11.43 15.98 -5.96
C ASN A 314 12.00 16.44 -4.62
N ARG A 315 11.15 16.88 -3.69
CA ARG A 315 11.59 17.37 -2.37
C ARG A 315 12.40 16.33 -1.60
N CYS A 316 11.94 15.09 -1.58
CA CYS A 316 12.59 13.98 -0.86
C CYS A 316 13.74 13.32 -1.65
N ASN A 317 14.02 13.82 -2.85
CA ASN A 317 14.97 13.29 -3.81
C ASN A 317 14.81 11.79 -4.06
N ILE A 318 13.57 11.34 -4.24
CA ILE A 318 13.23 9.91 -4.31
C ILE A 318 13.75 9.30 -5.61
N VAL A 319 13.61 10.02 -6.74
CA VAL A 319 13.97 9.46 -8.04
C VAL A 319 15.48 9.36 -8.22
N GLU A 320 16.26 10.36 -7.82
CA GLU A 320 17.74 10.25 -7.91
C GLU A 320 18.25 9.11 -7.02
N LYS A 321 17.78 9.01 -5.78
CA LYS A 321 18.11 7.88 -4.89
C LYS A 321 17.73 6.53 -5.52
N ALA A 322 16.61 6.43 -6.21
CA ALA A 322 16.20 5.21 -6.90
C ALA A 322 17.14 4.89 -8.08
N LEU A 323 17.53 5.90 -8.86
CA LEU A 323 18.46 5.75 -9.98
C LEU A 323 19.85 5.30 -9.50
N ASP A 324 20.36 5.87 -8.41
CA ASP A 324 21.63 5.46 -7.79
C ASP A 324 21.60 3.98 -7.39
N GLU A 325 20.47 3.50 -6.84
CA GLU A 325 20.31 2.09 -6.50
C GLU A 325 20.27 1.19 -7.73
N TYR A 326 19.57 1.60 -8.79
CA TYR A 326 19.55 0.84 -10.04
C TYR A 326 20.94 0.77 -10.69
N ALA A 327 21.70 1.87 -10.67
CA ALA A 327 23.07 1.90 -11.14
C ALA A 327 23.98 0.95 -10.33
N ALA A 328 23.85 0.96 -9.00
CA ALA A 328 24.60 0.06 -8.11
C ALA A 328 24.28 -1.43 -8.37
N ILE A 329 23.00 -1.77 -8.56
CA ILE A 329 22.56 -3.13 -8.93
C ILE A 329 23.14 -3.54 -10.28
N GLY A 330 23.11 -2.63 -11.27
CA GLY A 330 23.69 -2.87 -12.59
C GLY A 330 25.19 -3.14 -12.53
N ALA A 331 25.94 -2.31 -11.80
CA ALA A 331 27.38 -2.49 -11.60
C ALA A 331 27.71 -3.83 -10.92
N PHE A 332 26.93 -4.21 -9.89
CA PHE A 332 27.09 -5.49 -9.22
C PHE A 332 26.82 -6.67 -10.16
N ALA A 333 25.77 -6.60 -10.99
CA ALA A 333 25.45 -7.65 -11.95
C ALA A 333 26.56 -7.84 -13.01
N VAL A 334 27.15 -6.74 -13.49
CA VAL A 334 28.31 -6.78 -14.41
C VAL A 334 29.51 -7.44 -13.74
N GLU A 335 29.80 -7.10 -12.49
CA GLU A 335 30.92 -7.69 -11.74
C GLU A 335 30.72 -9.20 -11.50
N VAL A 336 29.51 -9.62 -11.12
CA VAL A 336 29.16 -11.04 -10.97
C VAL A 336 29.32 -11.77 -12.30
N ARG A 337 28.81 -11.21 -13.40
CA ARG A 337 28.97 -11.79 -14.74
C ARG A 337 30.45 -11.94 -15.11
N ARG A 338 31.27 -10.91 -14.84
CA ARG A 338 32.71 -10.91 -15.10
C ARG A 338 33.41 -12.03 -14.33
N LYS A 339 33.12 -12.17 -13.03
CA LYS A 339 33.66 -13.26 -12.19
C LYS A 339 33.23 -14.63 -12.69
N LEU A 340 31.94 -14.84 -12.98
CA LEU A 340 31.44 -16.11 -13.50
C LEU A 340 32.09 -16.46 -14.84
N THR A 341 32.28 -15.48 -15.73
CA THR A 341 32.96 -15.69 -17.02
C THR A 341 34.44 -16.06 -16.80
N ALA A 342 35.13 -15.42 -15.86
CA ALA A 342 36.52 -15.73 -15.50
C ALA A 342 36.72 -17.05 -14.73
N TYR A 343 35.64 -17.72 -14.29
CA TYR A 343 35.67 -19.07 -13.73
C TYR A 343 35.34 -20.15 -14.77
N LEU A 344 34.74 -19.76 -15.90
CA LEU A 344 34.31 -20.65 -16.98
C LEU A 344 35.30 -20.70 -18.16
N PHE A 345 36.30 -19.82 -18.14
CA PHE A 345 37.46 -19.75 -19.03
C PHE A 345 38.70 -19.56 -18.17
#